data_AF-A0A7C9RL76-F1
#
_entry.id   AF-A0A7C9RL76-F1
#
_cell.length_a   1.000
_cell.length_b   1.000
_cell.length_c   1.000
_cell.angle_alpha   90.00
_cell.angle_beta   90.00
_cell.angle_gamma   90.00
#
_symmetry.space_group_name_H-M   'P 1'
#
loop_
_entity.id
_entity.type
_entity.pdbx_description
1 polymer ?
#
loop_
_entity_poly.entity_id
_entity_poly.type
_entity_poly.pdbx_seq_one_letter_code
_entity_poly.pdbx_strand_id
1 'polypeptide(L)'
;MSNLVLFTELRQRLDDHLDLVSRVAAEGDAESALSMIRREVPGLVAAVHALVDEHLPDDNGSCRKCRSGPFWRRIPAPCRMLIQVHLAVGAAKATTRDRTRWSPSRHRLQESSVD
;
A
#
# COMPACT_ATOMS: atom_id res chain seq x y z
N MET A 1 12.23 -22.47 -17.35
CA MET A 1 11.69 -21.11 -17.16
C MET A 1 12.80 -20.25 -16.56
N SER A 2 13.09 -19.07 -17.11
CA SER A 2 14.11 -18.19 -16.53
C SER A 2 13.58 -17.51 -15.25
N ASN A 3 14.46 -17.18 -14.31
CA ASN A 3 14.09 -16.46 -13.08
C ASN A 3 13.36 -15.13 -13.37
N LEU A 4 13.67 -14.48 -14.50
CA LEU A 4 12.98 -13.27 -14.93
C LEU A 4 11.51 -13.51 -15.26
N VAL A 5 11.19 -14.61 -15.95
CA VAL A 5 9.80 -14.96 -16.29
C VAL A 5 8.98 -15.23 -15.03
N LEU A 6 9.54 -15.99 -14.07
CA LEU A 6 8.87 -16.25 -12.79
C LEU A 6 8.67 -14.97 -11.97
N PHE A 7 9.69 -14.11 -11.91
CA PHE A 7 9.59 -12.83 -11.22
C PHE A 7 8.47 -11.95 -11.81
N THR A 8 8.45 -11.81 -13.13
CA THR A 8 7.43 -11.01 -13.82
C THR A 8 6.03 -11.56 -13.57
N GLU A 9 5.85 -12.88 -13.64
CA GLU A 9 4.55 -13.51 -13.38
C GLU A 9 4.07 -13.29 -11.94
N LEU A 10 4.95 -13.51 -10.95
CA LEU A 10 4.62 -13.31 -9.54
C LEU A 10 4.27 -11.84 -9.26
N ARG A 11 5.04 -10.93 -9.86
CA ARG A 11 4.79 -9.50 -9.73
C ARG A 11 3.45 -9.10 -10.36
N GLN A 12 3.18 -9.54 -11.59
CA GLN A 12 1.95 -9.19 -12.29
C GLN A 12 0.73 -9.66 -11.52
N ARG A 13 0.74 -10.91 -11.02
CA ARG A 13 -0.37 -11.44 -10.21
C ARG A 13 -0.59 -10.65 -8.93
N LEU A 14 0.48 -10.22 -8.28
CA LEU A 14 0.39 -9.40 -7.08
C LEU A 14 -0.22 -8.04 -7.42
N ASP A 15 0.27 -7.39 -8.47
CA ASP A 15 -0.21 -6.07 -8.92
C ASP A 15 -1.70 -6.15 -9.30
N ASP A 16 -2.11 -7.15 -10.11
CA ASP A 16 -3.50 -7.38 -10.50
C ASP A 16 -4.44 -7.60 -9.30
N HIS A 17 -3.95 -8.36 -8.31
CA HIS A 17 -4.71 -8.63 -7.09
C HIS A 17 -4.88 -7.37 -6.23
N LEU A 18 -3.81 -6.61 -5.99
CA LEU A 18 -3.86 -5.36 -5.23
C LEU A 18 -4.74 -4.31 -5.91
N ASP A 19 -4.69 -4.23 -7.23
CA ASP A 19 -5.53 -3.34 -8.01
C ASP A 19 -7.02 -3.71 -7.92
N LEU A 20 -7.35 -5.00 -7.91
CA LEU A 20 -8.72 -5.45 -7.69
C LEU A 20 -9.24 -5.04 -6.30
N VAL A 21 -8.45 -5.30 -5.25
CA VAL A 21 -8.81 -4.91 -3.87
C VAL A 21 -9.01 -3.40 -3.78
N SER A 22 -8.09 -2.62 -4.36
CA SER A 22 -8.15 -1.17 -4.38
C SER A 22 -9.39 -0.63 -5.10
N ARG A 23 -9.72 -1.17 -6.29
CA ARG A 23 -10.92 -0.78 -7.05
C ARG A 23 -12.19 -1.08 -6.28
N VAL A 24 -12.34 -2.30 -5.74
CA VAL A 24 -13.56 -2.68 -4.99
C VAL A 24 -13.71 -1.84 -3.72
N ALA A 25 -12.60 -1.53 -3.03
CA ALA A 25 -12.64 -0.66 -1.86
C ALA A 25 -13.00 0.80 -2.18
N ALA A 26 -12.70 1.29 -3.39
CA ALA A 26 -12.93 2.68 -3.79
C ALA A 26 -14.29 2.90 -4.48
N GLU A 27 -14.74 1.95 -5.29
CA GLU A 27 -15.86 2.10 -6.23
C GLU A 27 -16.97 1.06 -6.01
N GLY A 28 -16.70 -0.02 -5.27
CA GLY A 28 -17.67 -1.07 -4.99
C GLY A 28 -18.79 -0.59 -4.09
N ASP A 29 -19.97 -1.21 -4.21
CA ASP A 29 -21.04 -1.02 -3.24
C ASP A 29 -20.60 -1.47 -1.83
N ALA A 30 -21.34 -1.03 -0.81
CA ALA A 30 -20.97 -1.28 0.59
C ALA A 30 -20.86 -2.76 0.95
N GLU A 31 -21.68 -3.63 0.35
CA GLU A 31 -21.68 -5.06 0.62
C GLU A 31 -20.47 -5.74 -0.03
N SER A 32 -20.22 -5.41 -1.31
CA SER A 32 -19.05 -5.86 -2.07
C SER A 32 -17.75 -5.43 -1.40
N ALA A 33 -17.65 -4.16 -0.98
CA ALA A 33 -16.48 -3.63 -0.27
C ALA A 33 -16.26 -4.33 1.08
N LEU A 34 -17.32 -4.54 1.87
CA LEU A 34 -17.21 -5.22 3.17
C LEU A 34 -16.82 -6.70 3.01
N SER A 35 -17.41 -7.40 2.04
CA SER A 35 -17.07 -8.79 1.69
C SER A 35 -15.60 -8.89 1.26
N MET A 36 -15.14 -7.97 0.42
CA MET A 36 -13.74 -7.90 -0.04
C MET A 36 -12.79 -7.66 1.13
N ILE A 37 -13.07 -6.66 1.98
CA ILE A 37 -12.25 -6.33 3.15
C ILE A 37 -12.09 -7.55 4.05
N ARG A 38 -13.18 -8.27 4.34
CA ARG A 38 -13.14 -9.46 5.22
C ARG A 38 -12.32 -10.61 4.65
N ARG A 39 -12.28 -10.76 3.32
CA ARG A 39 -11.52 -11.82 2.65
C ARG A 39 -10.04 -11.48 2.53
N GLU A 40 -9.74 -10.26 2.12
CA GLU A 40 -8.39 -9.93 1.64
C GLU A 40 -7.51 -9.26 2.69
N VAL A 41 -8.07 -8.39 3.53
CA VAL A 41 -7.28 -7.64 4.52
C VAL A 41 -6.54 -8.55 5.50
N PRO A 42 -7.10 -9.65 6.03
CA PRO A 42 -6.35 -10.56 6.89
C PRO A 42 -5.11 -11.15 6.22
N GLY A 43 -5.21 -11.52 4.94
CA GLY A 43 -4.09 -12.06 4.17
C GLY A 43 -3.00 -11.01 3.92
N LEU A 44 -3.40 -9.78 3.55
CA LEU A 44 -2.46 -8.68 3.37
C LEU A 44 -1.75 -8.29 4.68
N VAL A 45 -2.48 -8.29 5.80
CA VAL A 45 -1.90 -8.04 7.13
C VAL A 45 -0.89 -9.14 7.49
N ALA A 46 -1.23 -10.40 7.27
CA ALA A 46 -0.32 -11.52 7.50
C ALA A 46 0.95 -11.44 6.63
N ALA A 47 0.80 -11.07 5.35
CA ALA A 47 1.93 -10.88 4.45
C ALA A 47 2.86 -9.76 4.92
N VAL A 48 2.31 -8.63 5.37
CA VAL A 48 3.12 -7.53 5.94
C VAL A 48 3.83 -7.99 7.21
N HIS A 49 3.14 -8.70 8.12
CA HIS A 49 3.78 -9.24 9.32
C HIS A 49 4.94 -10.19 9.00
N ALA A 50 4.75 -11.11 8.04
CA ALA A 50 5.83 -12.00 7.61
C ALA A 50 7.06 -11.22 7.10
N LEU A 51 6.84 -10.16 6.32
CA LEU A 51 7.94 -9.30 5.86
C LEU A 51 8.58 -8.51 7.01
N VAL A 52 7.81 -8.08 8.01
CA VAL A 52 8.34 -7.41 9.20
C VAL A 52 9.24 -8.36 10.01
N ASP A 53 8.81 -9.61 10.17
CA ASP A 53 9.54 -10.64 10.92
C ASP A 53 10.88 -10.98 10.24
N GLU A 54 10.92 -11.01 8.91
CA GLU A 54 12.17 -11.16 8.14
C GLU A 54 13.15 -9.98 8.33
N HIS A 55 12.64 -8.86 8.82
CA HIS A 55 13.35 -7.59 8.94
C HIS A 55 13.64 -7.17 10.39
N LEU A 56 13.51 -8.10 11.35
CA LEU A 56 13.78 -7.83 12.76
C LEU A 56 15.19 -7.21 12.99
N PRO A 57 15.29 -6.16 13.82
CA PRO A 57 16.57 -5.60 14.22
C PRO A 57 17.32 -6.57 15.15
N ASP A 58 18.64 -6.47 15.16
CA ASP A 58 19.46 -7.05 16.23
C ASP A 58 19.44 -6.15 17.49
N ASP A 59 20.20 -6.55 18.52
CA ASP A 59 20.32 -5.81 19.78
C ASP A 59 20.81 -4.36 19.59
N ASN A 60 21.48 -4.08 18.47
CA ASN A 60 21.95 -2.75 18.08
C ASN A 60 20.92 -1.99 17.21
N GLY A 61 19.66 -2.43 17.22
CA GLY A 61 18.56 -1.77 16.52
C GLY A 61 18.65 -1.85 15.00
N SER A 62 19.48 -2.74 14.42
CA SER A 62 19.74 -2.70 12.99
C SER A 62 19.46 -4.00 12.24
N CYS A 63 18.74 -3.88 11.13
CA CYS A 63 18.20 -5.00 10.38
C CYS A 63 19.31 -5.78 9.66
N ARG A 64 19.42 -7.09 9.91
CA ARG A 64 20.45 -7.94 9.29
C ARG A 64 20.23 -8.12 7.79
N LYS A 65 18.97 -8.22 7.35
CA LYS A 65 18.58 -8.37 5.94
C LYS A 65 18.89 -7.11 5.12
N CYS A 66 18.74 -5.92 5.69
CA CYS A 66 19.13 -4.67 5.02
C CYS A 66 20.63 -4.39 5.05
N ARG A 67 21.38 -5.00 5.98
CA ARG A 67 22.84 -4.85 6.12
C ARG A 67 23.66 -5.94 5.41
N SER A 68 23.04 -6.76 4.57
CA SER A 68 23.74 -7.73 3.73
C SER A 68 24.67 -7.00 2.76
N GLY A 69 25.98 -7.05 3.04
CA GLY A 69 27.00 -6.38 2.24
C GLY A 69 28.36 -6.34 2.94
N PRO A 70 29.41 -5.87 2.24
CA PRO A 70 30.75 -5.79 2.79
C PRO A 70 30.79 -4.88 4.03
N PHE A 71 31.58 -5.29 5.04
CA PHE A 71 31.67 -4.60 6.34
C PHE A 71 31.95 -3.09 6.22
N TRP A 72 32.76 -2.68 5.23
CA TRP A 72 33.12 -1.28 4.98
C TRP A 72 31.98 -0.40 4.44
N ARG A 73 30.83 -0.96 4.05
CA ARG A 73 29.63 -0.21 3.61
C ARG A 73 28.47 -0.30 4.61
N ARG A 74 28.68 -0.88 5.79
CA ARG A 74 27.64 -1.03 6.82
C ARG A 74 27.48 0.27 7.62
N ILE A 75 26.73 1.21 7.06
CA ILE A 75 26.28 2.41 7.80
C ILE A 75 25.12 1.99 8.73
N PRO A 76 25.11 2.43 10.00
CA PRO A 76 23.94 2.27 10.87
C PRO A 76 22.77 3.02 10.25
N ALA A 77 21.80 2.28 9.74
CA ALA A 77 20.60 2.85 9.15
C ALA A 77 19.38 2.07 9.64
N PRO A 78 18.25 2.76 9.86
CA PRO A 78 17.00 2.07 10.15
C PRO A 78 16.61 1.12 9.01
N CYS A 79 15.80 0.11 9.33
CA CYS A 79 15.37 -0.89 8.35
C CYS A 79 14.69 -0.23 7.14
N ARG A 80 15.29 -0.38 5.95
CA ARG A 80 14.76 0.24 4.72
C ARG A 80 13.33 -0.19 4.42
N MET A 81 13.02 -1.47 4.60
CA MET A 81 11.66 -2.01 4.39
C MET A 81 10.67 -1.28 5.29
N LEU A 82 10.95 -1.18 6.60
CA LEU A 82 10.04 -0.55 7.56
C LEU A 82 9.83 0.94 7.26
N ILE A 83 10.89 1.64 6.85
CA ILE A 83 10.79 3.04 6.41
C ILE A 83 9.85 3.15 5.20
N GLN A 84 10.05 2.31 4.18
CA GLN A 84 9.22 2.34 2.96
C GLN A 84 7.76 2.04 3.28
N VAL A 85 7.47 1.05 4.11
CA VAL A 85 6.11 0.75 4.57
C VAL A 85 5.50 1.94 5.31
N HIS A 86 6.24 2.55 6.25
CA HIS A 86 5.77 3.71 7.01
C HIS A 86 5.43 4.90 6.11
N LEU A 87 6.31 5.21 5.16
CA LEU A 87 6.09 6.29 4.19
C LEU A 87 4.91 5.99 3.27
N ALA A 88 4.79 4.77 2.74
CA ALA A 88 3.71 4.37 1.85
C ALA A 88 2.34 4.44 2.55
N VAL A 89 2.24 3.96 3.78
CA VAL A 89 1.01 4.05 4.59
C VAL A 89 0.66 5.51 4.91
N GLY A 90 1.66 6.34 5.21
CA GLY A 90 1.47 7.78 5.42
C GLY A 90 0.90 8.47 4.18
N ALA A 91 1.46 8.19 3.00
CA ALA A 91 1.00 8.73 1.74
C ALA A 91 -0.43 8.27 1.41
N ALA A 92 -0.75 6.98 1.59
CA ALA A 92 -2.08 6.45 1.35
C ALA A 92 -3.16 7.10 2.26
N LYS A 93 -2.83 7.38 3.52
CA LYS A 93 -3.75 8.08 4.44
C LYS A 93 -3.99 9.55 4.04
N ALA A 94 -2.98 10.21 3.47
CA ALA A 94 -3.12 11.57 2.99
C ALA A 94 -4.08 11.65 1.78
N THR A 95 -3.97 10.71 0.84
CA THR A 95 -4.83 10.67 -0.34
C THR A 95 -6.29 10.33 -0.01
N THR A 96 -6.55 9.43 0.95
CA THR A 96 -7.92 9.14 1.40
C THR A 96 -8.59 10.39 1.98
N ARG A 97 -7.88 11.17 2.81
CA ARG A 97 -8.42 12.42 3.39
C ARG A 97 -8.81 13.43 2.33
N ASP A 98 -8.00 13.57 1.28
CA ASP A 98 -8.27 14.46 0.16
C ASP A 98 -9.52 14.03 -0.61
N ARG A 99 -9.66 12.72 -0.90
CA ARG A 99 -10.87 12.15 -1.54
C ARG A 99 -12.14 12.38 -0.73
N THR A 100 -12.10 12.20 0.60
CA THR A 100 -13.27 12.44 1.47
C THR A 100 -13.62 13.92 1.62
N ARG A 101 -12.67 14.83 1.35
CA ARG A 101 -12.87 16.29 1.44
C ARG A 101 -13.48 16.88 0.17
N TRP A 102 -13.47 16.15 -0.94
CA TRP A 102 -14.11 16.60 -2.18
C TRP A 102 -15.62 16.70 -2.02
N SER A 103 -16.08 17.91 -1.75
CA SER A 103 -17.49 18.31 -1.86
C SER A 103 -17.64 18.97 -3.23
N PRO A 104 -18.55 18.52 -4.11
CA PRO A 104 -18.78 19.21 -5.36
C PRO A 104 -19.41 20.56 -5.01
N SER A 105 -18.62 21.63 -5.13
CA SER A 105 -19.11 23.00 -5.11
C SER A 105 -20.28 23.07 -6.08
N ARG A 106 -21.49 23.23 -5.54
CA ARG A 106 -22.70 23.45 -6.34
C ARG A 106 -22.46 24.70 -7.17
N HIS A 107 -22.11 24.54 -8.44
CA HIS A 107 -22.31 25.58 -9.41
C HIS A 107 -23.82 25.83 -9.47
N ARG A 108 -24.23 26.89 -8.77
CA ARG A 108 -25.55 27.50 -8.85
C ARG A 108 -25.78 27.82 -10.33
N LEU A 109 -26.54 26.98 -11.02
CA LEU A 109 -27.16 27.35 -12.28
C LEU A 109 -28.09 28.51 -11.95
N GLN A 110 -27.66 29.70 -12.36
CA GLN A 110 -28.49 30.88 -12.33
C GLN A 110 -29.44 30.71 -13.51
N GLU A 111 -30.62 30.15 -13.25
CA GLU A 111 -31.75 30.25 -14.16
C GLU A 111 -32.13 31.73 -14.26
N SER A 112 -31.58 32.42 -15.24
CA SER A 112 -32.14 33.70 -15.69
C SER A 112 -33.36 33.39 -16.55
N SER A 113 -34.51 33.38 -15.87
CA SER A 113 -35.83 33.54 -16.46
C SER A 113 -35.87 34.75 -17.38
N VAL A 114 -36.56 34.57 -18.50
CA VAL A 114 -37.02 35.60 -19.43
C VAL A 114 -37.92 36.60 -18.70
N ASP A 115 -37.64 37.89 -18.87
CA ASP A 115 -38.57 38.95 -19.34
C ASP A 115 -37.80 40.28 -19.54
#